data_AF-A0A653W148-F1
#
_entry.id   AF-A0A653W148-F1
#
_cell.length_a   1.000
_cell.length_b   1.000
_cell.length_c   1.000
_cell.angle_alpha   90.00
_cell.angle_beta   90.00
_cell.angle_gamma   90.00
#
_symmetry.space_group_name_H-M   'P 1'
#
loop_
_entity.id
_entity.type
_entity.pdbx_description
1 polymer ?
#
loop_
_entity_poly.entity_id
_entity_poly.type
_entity_poly.pdbx_seq_one_letter_code
_entity_poly.pdbx_strand_id
1 'polypeptide(L)'
;MDRRRRSGARLAAVVVVGCVALGGCSSDSKDAQERPSPTAHTAKGVSCDQDETSLDAKNIIEEVGGLVSDDYVVKFSESTRLGVVALVDGDTDKAYDELTGTYHVAVVAKIKSDGTGKVTGFQQIRDLVASICE
;
A
#
# COMPACT_ATOMS: atom_id res chain seq x y z
N MET A 1 -49.63 -19.14 -15.08
CA MET A 1 -50.08 -18.27 -13.98
C MET A 1 -49.36 -16.95 -14.13
N ASP A 2 -50.09 -15.95 -14.59
CA ASP A 2 -49.61 -14.63 -15.02
C ASP A 2 -50.10 -13.59 -14.00
N ARG A 3 -49.20 -12.92 -13.27
CA ARG A 3 -49.56 -11.77 -12.40
C ARG A 3 -48.46 -10.71 -12.31
N ARG A 4 -48.64 -9.70 -13.16
CA ARG A 4 -48.66 -8.24 -12.87
C ARG A 4 -47.39 -7.56 -12.33
N ARG A 5 -46.74 -6.86 -13.29
CA ARG A 5 -46.16 -5.52 -13.17
C ARG A 5 -46.91 -4.62 -12.16
N ARG A 6 -46.15 -3.94 -11.28
CA ARG A 6 -46.47 -2.58 -10.84
C ARG A 6 -45.23 -1.70 -10.94
N SER A 7 -45.33 -0.77 -11.88
CA SER A 7 -44.50 0.40 -12.05
C SER A 7 -44.59 1.29 -10.81
N GLY A 8 -43.44 1.81 -10.38
CA GLY A 8 -43.33 2.87 -9.38
C GLY A 8 -42.31 3.88 -9.84
N ALA A 9 -42.66 4.65 -10.88
CA ALA A 9 -41.90 5.80 -11.33
C ALA A 9 -41.94 6.88 -10.24
N ARG A 10 -40.77 7.29 -9.74
CA ARG A 10 -40.60 8.59 -9.10
C ARG A 10 -39.61 9.39 -9.93
N LEU A 11 -40.18 10.13 -10.87
CA LEU A 11 -39.58 11.30 -11.50
C LEU A 11 -39.38 12.36 -10.43
N ALA A 12 -38.16 12.82 -10.25
CA ALA A 12 -37.89 14.15 -9.71
C ALA A 12 -36.87 14.79 -10.66
N ALA A 13 -37.42 15.56 -11.61
CA ALA A 13 -36.67 16.47 -12.44
C ALA A 13 -36.20 17.64 -11.59
N VAL A 14 -34.90 17.95 -11.63
CA VAL A 14 -34.40 19.28 -11.31
C VAL A 14 -33.51 19.70 -12.47
N VAL A 15 -34.06 20.62 -13.26
CA VAL A 15 -33.36 21.38 -14.30
C VAL A 15 -33.05 22.73 -13.71
N VAL A 16 -31.77 23.10 -13.59
CA VAL A 16 -31.26 24.48 -13.60
C VAL A 16 -29.83 24.39 -14.16
N VAL A 17 -29.65 24.59 -15.48
CA VAL A 17 -29.32 25.87 -16.13
C VAL A 17 -27.92 26.39 -15.77
N GLY A 18 -27.01 26.24 -16.73
CA GLY A 18 -26.21 27.34 -17.27
C GLY A 18 -24.89 27.67 -16.59
N CYS A 19 -23.79 27.24 -17.22
CA CYS A 19 -22.71 28.16 -17.60
C CYS A 19 -21.90 27.55 -18.76
N VAL A 20 -22.07 28.14 -19.94
CA VAL A 20 -21.18 27.93 -21.09
C VAL A 20 -19.90 28.69 -20.80
N ALA A 21 -18.80 27.97 -20.59
CA ALA A 21 -17.45 28.51 -20.70
C ALA A 21 -16.73 27.76 -21.81
N LEU A 22 -16.56 28.43 -22.95
CA LEU A 22 -15.62 28.05 -24.00
C LEU A 22 -14.21 28.24 -23.43
N GLY A 23 -13.40 27.19 -23.42
CA GLY A 23 -11.97 27.32 -23.19
C GLY A 23 -11.30 26.05 -22.65
N GLY A 24 -10.40 25.49 -23.46
CA GLY A 24 -9.20 24.84 -22.92
C GLY A 24 -9.21 23.32 -22.87
N CYS A 25 -8.34 22.75 -23.71
CA CYS A 25 -7.64 21.47 -23.62
C CYS A 25 -7.69 20.70 -22.29
N SER A 26 -7.96 19.40 -22.40
CA SER A 26 -7.02 18.31 -22.09
C SER A 26 -7.65 17.15 -21.31
N SER A 27 -7.43 15.97 -21.89
CA SER A 27 -7.23 14.70 -21.21
C SER A 27 -8.44 14.02 -20.58
N ASP A 28 -9.03 13.14 -21.39
CA ASP A 28 -9.34 11.74 -21.03
C ASP A 28 -8.69 11.32 -19.70
N SER A 29 -9.44 11.44 -18.63
CA SER A 29 -9.07 10.88 -17.33
C SER A 29 -9.91 9.64 -17.16
N LYS A 30 -9.34 8.53 -17.64
CA LYS A 30 -9.72 7.17 -17.30
C LYS A 30 -10.04 7.08 -15.82
N ASP A 31 -11.13 6.38 -15.52
CA ASP A 31 -11.46 5.84 -14.22
C ASP A 31 -10.16 5.45 -13.47
N ALA A 32 -9.78 6.27 -12.50
CA ALA A 32 -8.81 5.91 -11.49
C ALA A 32 -9.48 4.84 -10.64
N GLN A 33 -9.38 3.61 -11.13
CA GLN A 33 -9.65 2.42 -10.37
C GLN A 33 -8.75 2.51 -9.14
N GLU A 34 -9.37 2.84 -8.01
CA GLU A 34 -8.77 2.80 -6.68
C GLU A 34 -8.26 1.38 -6.47
N ARG A 35 -7.00 1.16 -6.86
CA ARG A 35 -6.26 -0.05 -6.50
C ARG A 35 -6.26 -0.03 -4.96
N PRO A 36 -6.64 -1.12 -4.28
CA PRO A 36 -6.47 -1.17 -2.84
C PRO A 36 -4.98 -0.99 -2.58
N SER A 37 -4.57 0.22 -2.18
CA SER A 37 -3.20 0.51 -1.80
C SER A 37 -2.86 -0.51 -0.72
N PRO A 38 -1.85 -1.38 -0.91
CA PRO A 38 -1.32 -2.09 0.23
C PRO A 38 -0.92 -1.01 1.23
N THR A 39 -1.45 -1.05 2.46
CA THR A 39 -1.09 -0.09 3.49
C THR A 39 0.41 -0.19 3.70
N ALA A 40 1.14 0.72 3.08
CA ALA A 40 2.59 0.73 2.98
C ALA A 40 3.04 2.17 3.28
N HIS A 41 3.96 2.28 4.21
CA HIS A 41 4.52 3.53 4.68
C HIS A 41 6.00 3.55 4.30
N THR A 42 6.42 4.65 3.68
CA THR A 42 7.79 4.84 3.22
C THR A 42 8.42 5.97 4.04
N ALA A 43 9.61 5.70 4.58
CA ALA A 43 10.38 6.68 5.31
C ALA A 43 10.72 7.88 4.42
N LYS A 44 10.87 9.07 5.03
CA LYS A 44 11.30 10.27 4.30
C LYS A 44 12.75 10.12 3.86
N GLY A 45 13.03 10.50 2.62
CA GLY A 45 14.40 10.54 2.09
C GLY A 45 14.93 9.18 1.59
N VAL A 46 14.05 8.19 1.44
CA VAL A 46 14.39 6.93 0.77
C VAL A 46 14.82 7.21 -0.68
N SER A 47 15.92 6.59 -1.10
CA SER A 47 16.44 6.60 -2.47
C SER A 47 16.45 5.19 -3.03
N CYS A 48 16.46 5.06 -4.36
CA CYS A 48 16.43 3.77 -5.07
C CYS A 48 17.83 3.20 -5.39
N ASP A 49 18.85 3.68 -4.68
CA ASP A 49 20.27 3.36 -4.91
C ASP A 49 20.98 2.93 -3.62
N GLN A 50 20.24 2.42 -2.62
CA GLN A 50 20.81 1.92 -1.37
C GLN A 50 21.56 0.60 -1.60
N ASP A 51 22.60 0.38 -0.81
CA ASP A 51 23.35 -0.87 -0.80
C ASP A 51 22.57 -1.96 -0.06
N GLU A 52 22.12 -2.96 -0.82
CA GLU A 52 21.34 -4.11 -0.33
C GLU A 52 22.15 -5.03 0.61
N THR A 53 23.48 -4.91 0.64
CA THR A 53 24.39 -5.85 1.30
C THR A 53 25.13 -5.27 2.50
N SER A 54 24.78 -4.05 2.91
CA SER A 54 25.44 -3.39 4.04
C SER A 54 25.32 -4.19 5.34
N LEU A 55 26.38 -4.18 6.16
CA LEU A 55 26.37 -4.79 7.49
C LEU A 55 25.27 -4.20 8.39
N ASP A 56 24.98 -2.91 8.23
CA ASP A 56 23.89 -2.22 8.92
C ASP A 56 22.52 -2.84 8.56
N ALA A 57 22.24 -3.04 7.27
CA ALA A 57 20.99 -3.65 6.84
C ALA A 57 20.82 -5.07 7.39
N LYS A 58 21.90 -5.85 7.46
CA LYS A 58 21.88 -7.18 8.08
C LYS A 58 21.52 -7.11 9.57
N ASN A 59 22.17 -6.22 10.33
CA ASN A 59 21.89 -6.07 11.76
C ASN A 59 20.43 -5.69 12.00
N ILE A 60 19.90 -4.74 11.21
CA ILE A 60 18.49 -4.33 11.29
C ILE A 60 17.57 -5.53 11.05
N ILE A 61 17.82 -6.35 10.02
CA ILE A 61 17.02 -7.55 9.72
C ILE A 61 17.06 -8.56 10.87
N GLU A 62 18.22 -8.75 11.50
CA GLU A 62 18.36 -9.65 12.64
C GLU A 62 17.61 -9.13 13.89
N GLU A 63 17.49 -7.82 14.05
CA GLU A 63 16.75 -7.20 15.16
C GLU A 63 15.24 -7.18 14.95
N VAL A 64 14.78 -6.86 13.74
CA VAL A 64 13.34 -6.70 13.46
C VAL A 64 12.69 -8.00 12.98
N GLY A 65 13.46 -8.95 12.46
CA GLY A 65 12.96 -10.21 11.92
C GLY A 65 12.26 -11.05 12.99
N GLY A 66 10.95 -11.20 12.88
CA GLY A 66 10.16 -11.93 13.87
C GLY A 66 9.85 -11.13 15.14
N LEU A 67 10.08 -9.81 15.14
CA LEU A 67 9.70 -8.92 16.24
C LEU A 67 8.18 -9.01 16.49
N VAL A 68 7.82 -9.21 17.75
CA VAL A 68 6.42 -9.28 18.22
C VAL A 68 6.19 -8.14 19.18
N SER A 69 5.24 -7.28 18.85
CA SER A 69 4.71 -6.22 19.71
C SER A 69 3.25 -6.54 20.08
N ASP A 70 2.65 -5.70 20.92
CA ASP A 70 1.23 -5.82 21.28
C ASP A 70 0.31 -5.51 20.09
N ASP A 71 0.75 -4.63 19.17
CA ASP A 71 -0.06 -4.11 18.06
C ASP A 71 0.26 -4.76 16.69
N TYR A 72 1.45 -5.35 16.54
CA TYR A 72 1.91 -5.90 15.26
C TYR A 72 2.98 -6.99 15.42
N VAL A 73 3.18 -7.76 14.35
CA VAL A 73 4.24 -8.76 14.23
C VAL A 73 4.97 -8.59 12.90
N VAL A 74 6.29 -8.47 12.94
CA VAL A 74 7.13 -8.50 11.74
C VAL A 74 7.22 -9.95 11.26
N LYS A 75 6.64 -10.22 10.09
CA LYS A 75 6.59 -11.57 9.50
C LYS A 75 7.73 -11.82 8.53
N PHE A 76 8.23 -10.76 7.91
CA PHE A 76 9.27 -10.83 6.90
C PHE A 76 10.02 -9.50 6.83
N SER A 77 11.32 -9.54 6.62
CA SER A 77 12.16 -8.36 6.45
C SER A 77 13.29 -8.66 5.49
N GLU A 78 13.57 -7.75 4.57
CA GLU A 78 14.57 -7.95 3.52
C GLU A 78 15.34 -6.64 3.31
N SER A 79 16.62 -6.77 2.98
CA SER A 79 17.44 -5.64 2.55
C SER A 79 17.24 -5.43 1.06
N THR A 80 16.97 -4.20 0.64
CA THR A 80 16.65 -3.86 -0.75
C THR A 80 17.34 -2.57 -1.17
N ARG A 81 17.24 -2.19 -2.45
CA ARG A 81 17.70 -0.89 -2.94
C ARG A 81 17.00 0.33 -2.33
N LEU A 82 15.89 0.16 -1.61
CA LEU A 82 15.25 1.21 -0.81
C LEU A 82 15.80 1.29 0.62
N GLY A 83 16.65 0.34 1.03
CA GLY A 83 16.96 0.03 2.42
C GLY A 83 16.18 -1.19 2.90
N VAL A 84 16.10 -1.39 4.22
CA VAL A 84 15.37 -2.52 4.81
C VAL A 84 13.86 -2.31 4.66
N VAL A 85 13.19 -3.32 4.14
CA VAL A 85 11.73 -3.36 3.97
C VAL A 85 11.17 -4.43 4.89
N ALA A 86 10.16 -4.09 5.69
CA ALA A 86 9.49 -5.00 6.61
C ALA A 86 8.02 -5.22 6.21
N LEU A 87 7.60 -6.48 6.23
CA LEU A 87 6.20 -6.89 6.11
C LEU A 87 5.66 -7.24 7.48
N VAL A 88 4.57 -6.58 7.87
CA VAL A 88 3.96 -6.72 9.19
C VAL A 88 2.53 -7.23 9.10
N ASP A 89 2.16 -8.02 10.10
CA ASP A 89 0.77 -8.36 10.40
C ASP A 89 0.32 -7.51 11.59
N GLY A 90 -0.91 -6.99 11.57
CA GLY A 90 -1.42 -6.05 12.58
C GLY A 90 -1.54 -4.59 12.11
N ASP A 91 -1.26 -3.66 13.02
CA ASP A 91 -1.31 -2.19 12.82
C ASP A 91 -0.04 -1.69 12.13
N THR A 92 -0.19 -1.20 10.90
CA THR A 92 0.92 -0.71 10.08
C THR A 92 1.39 0.69 10.46
N ASP A 93 0.52 1.53 11.01
CA ASP A 93 0.89 2.89 11.42
C ASP A 93 1.79 2.81 12.65
N LYS A 94 1.41 1.99 13.64
CA LYS A 94 2.23 1.71 14.83
C LYS A 94 3.57 1.07 14.47
N ALA A 95 3.54 0.07 13.59
CA ALA A 95 4.75 -0.56 13.12
C ALA A 95 5.67 0.43 12.39
N TYR A 96 5.11 1.32 11.57
CA TYR A 96 5.91 2.33 10.87
C TYR A 96 6.60 3.30 11.84
N ASP A 97 5.87 3.86 12.80
CA ASP A 97 6.42 4.80 13.76
C ASP A 97 7.62 4.19 14.53
N GLU A 98 7.48 2.93 14.97
CA GLU A 98 8.53 2.25 15.74
C GLU A 98 9.67 1.74 14.85
N LEU A 99 9.37 1.02 13.77
CA LEU A 99 10.39 0.38 12.92
C LEU A 99 11.25 1.41 12.17
N THR A 100 10.64 2.49 11.67
CA THR A 100 11.39 3.56 11.03
C THR A 100 12.12 4.44 12.05
N GLY A 101 11.50 4.72 13.20
CA GLY A 101 12.08 5.60 14.23
C GLY A 101 13.25 4.98 14.99
N THR A 102 13.12 3.72 15.39
CA THR A 102 14.08 3.02 16.26
C THR A 102 15.09 2.21 15.47
N TYR A 103 14.63 1.52 14.43
CA TYR A 103 15.43 0.52 13.69
C TYR A 103 15.81 0.98 12.28
N HIS A 104 15.44 2.21 11.90
CA HIS A 104 15.75 2.80 10.60
C HIS A 104 15.23 1.97 9.40
N VAL A 105 14.13 1.25 9.57
CA VAL A 105 13.45 0.55 8.48
C VAL A 105 12.91 1.57 7.47
N ALA A 106 13.21 1.35 6.19
CA ALA A 106 12.90 2.27 5.11
C ALA A 106 11.44 2.17 4.65
N VAL A 107 10.88 0.97 4.62
CA VAL A 107 9.49 0.75 4.20
C VAL A 107 8.84 -0.29 5.09
N VAL A 108 7.63 0.01 5.57
CA VAL A 108 6.80 -0.91 6.35
C VAL A 108 5.50 -1.13 5.60
N ALA A 109 5.13 -2.36 5.32
CA ALA A 109 3.89 -2.68 4.62
C ALA A 109 3.14 -3.85 5.24
N LYS A 110 1.82 -3.86 5.07
CA LYS A 110 1.00 -4.99 5.52
C LYS A 110 1.32 -6.25 4.72
N ILE A 111 1.57 -7.36 5.40
CA ILE A 111 1.76 -8.67 4.76
C ILE A 111 0.45 -9.12 4.09
N LYS A 112 0.53 -9.54 2.82
CA LYS A 112 -0.61 -10.11 2.10
C LYS A 112 -0.64 -11.61 2.36
N SER A 113 -1.69 -12.08 3.03
CA SER A 113 -1.99 -13.51 3.08
C SER A 113 -2.70 -13.91 1.79
N ASP A 114 -2.13 -14.85 1.05
CA ASP A 114 -2.69 -15.35 -0.21
C ASP A 114 -3.82 -16.37 0.00
N GLY A 115 -4.22 -16.63 1.26
CA GLY A 115 -5.25 -17.60 1.61
C GLY A 115 -4.85 -19.07 1.39
N THR A 116 -3.67 -19.34 0.82
CA THR A 116 -3.12 -20.69 0.66
C THR A 116 -2.18 -21.09 1.80
N GLY A 117 -1.95 -20.18 2.74
CA GLY A 117 -1.03 -20.37 3.87
C GLY A 117 0.44 -20.22 3.48
N LYS A 118 0.74 -19.85 2.24
CA LYS A 118 2.10 -19.61 1.74
C LYS A 118 2.26 -18.15 1.38
N VAL A 119 2.59 -17.33 2.38
CA VAL A 119 3.01 -15.97 2.08
C VAL A 119 4.41 -16.01 1.46
N THR A 120 4.53 -15.65 0.18
CA THR A 120 5.85 -15.38 -0.42
C THR A 120 6.22 -13.93 -0.15
N GLY A 121 6.59 -13.63 1.10
CA GLY A 121 6.97 -12.27 1.53
C GLY A 121 8.02 -11.62 0.62
N PHE A 122 8.92 -12.44 0.06
CA PHE A 122 9.90 -12.02 -0.92
C PHE A 122 9.30 -11.42 -2.21
N GLN A 123 8.30 -12.07 -2.81
CA GLN A 123 7.68 -11.55 -4.04
C GLN A 123 6.94 -10.24 -3.76
N GLN A 124 6.27 -10.16 -2.61
CA GLN A 124 5.59 -8.94 -2.19
C GLN A 124 6.57 -7.77 -2.01
N ILE A 125 7.72 -7.99 -1.37
CA ILE A 125 8.75 -6.95 -1.23
C ILE A 125 9.26 -6.52 -2.60
N ARG A 126 9.52 -7.46 -3.52
CA ARG A 126 9.98 -7.13 -4.88
C ARG A 126 8.97 -6.27 -5.64
N ASP A 127 7.70 -6.63 -5.59
CA ASP A 127 6.63 -5.86 -6.24
C ASP A 127 6.50 -4.45 -5.61
N LEU A 128 6.65 -4.37 -4.28
CA LEU A 128 6.61 -3.10 -3.56
C LEU A 128 7.77 -2.19 -3.94
N VAL A 129 9.00 -2.72 -3.95
CA VAL A 129 10.20 -1.98 -4.34
C VAL A 129 10.10 -1.50 -5.79
N ALA A 130 9.65 -2.35 -6.70
CA ALA A 130 9.42 -1.98 -8.09
C ALA A 130 8.41 -0.82 -8.19
N SER A 131 7.29 -0.88 -7.47
CA SER A 131 6.29 0.19 -7.50
C SER A 131 6.75 1.55 -6.96
N ILE A 132 7.83 1.60 -6.20
CA ILE A 132 8.39 2.84 -5.63
C ILE A 132 9.54 3.38 -6.50
N CYS A 133 10.31 2.49 -7.15
CA CYS A 133 11.52 2.85 -7.91
C CYS A 133 11.35 2.89 -9.43
N GLU A 134 10.21 2.48 -9.97
CA GLU A 134 9.88 2.53 -11.40
C GLU A 134 8.87 3.64 -11.72
#